data_AF-A0A0F3GTZ9-F1
#
_entry.id   AF-A0A0F3GTZ9-F1
#
_cell.length_a   1.000
_cell.length_b   1.000
_cell.length_c   1.000
_cell.angle_alpha   90.00
_cell.angle_beta   90.00
_cell.angle_gamma   90.00
#
_symmetry.space_group_name_H-M   'P 1'
#
loop_
_entity.id
_entity.type
_entity.pdbx_description
1 polymer ?
#
loop_
_entity_poly.entity_id
_entity_poly.type
_entity_poly.pdbx_seq_one_letter_code
_entity_poly.pdbx_strand_id
1 'polypeptide(L)'
;MFVVENVPPLMGSEEGQELMRQARSLGYIVEGRVLNSADYGVAQVRKRTIILGSRIGIVKFPESTHVDPKKRDKDSKNLIDWTTVRDSIGDLPLQPTNTSLHLGRNPTPMSQERYRHIPPGGNRWHLPLHLMPECWKRKTKGGTDLFGRLQWDEPCVTIRTEFFKPEKGRYLHPEAHRPITHREAARIQGFPDDFIFTGSRIEIAKQIGNAVPVKFAEAIAKAVLEMFYEWCNK
;
A
#
# COMPACT_ATOMS: atom_id res chain seq x y z
N MET A 1 -2.93 -3.56 26.62
CA MET A 1 -2.75 -2.64 25.46
C MET A 1 -3.14 -3.38 24.21
N PHE A 2 -3.73 -2.70 23.22
CA PHE A 2 -4.05 -3.28 21.93
C PHE A 2 -3.83 -2.28 20.79
N VAL A 3 -3.61 -2.82 19.60
CA VAL A 3 -3.58 -2.09 18.32
C VAL A 3 -4.53 -2.83 17.38
N VAL A 4 -5.47 -2.11 16.78
CA VAL A 4 -6.33 -2.63 15.71
C VAL A 4 -5.98 -1.89 14.43
N GLU A 5 -5.69 -2.63 13.36
CA GLU A 5 -5.58 -2.10 12.01
C GLU A 5 -6.77 -2.57 11.19
N ASN A 6 -7.34 -1.68 10.39
CA ASN A 6 -8.36 -2.02 9.41
C ASN A 6 -8.48 -0.98 8.30
N VAL A 7 -9.34 -1.22 7.32
CA VAL A 7 -9.66 -0.29 6.25
C VAL A 7 -10.29 1.01 6.77
N PRO A 8 -10.14 2.15 6.05
CA PRO A 8 -10.63 3.45 6.49
C PRO A 8 -12.12 3.51 6.89
N PRO A 9 -13.05 2.79 6.21
CA PRO A 9 -14.46 2.82 6.59
C PRO A 9 -14.76 2.37 8.02
N LEU A 10 -13.92 1.52 8.63
CA LEU A 10 -14.13 1.06 10.01
C LEU A 10 -14.27 2.24 10.99
N MET A 11 -13.51 3.32 10.78
CA MET A 11 -13.53 4.48 11.68
C MET A 11 -14.94 5.07 11.85
N GLY A 12 -15.72 5.11 10.77
CA GLY A 12 -17.07 5.69 10.76
C GLY A 12 -18.18 4.64 10.89
N SER A 13 -17.84 3.35 11.01
CA SER A 13 -18.84 2.28 11.07
C SER A 13 -19.35 2.05 12.50
N GLU A 14 -20.54 1.46 12.61
CA GLU A 14 -21.13 1.11 13.90
C GLU A 14 -20.24 0.13 14.68
N GLU A 15 -19.65 -0.86 14.00
CA GLU A 15 -18.75 -1.84 14.59
C GLU A 15 -17.46 -1.20 15.15
N GLY A 16 -16.90 -0.21 14.44
CA GLY A 16 -15.74 0.54 14.91
C GLY A 16 -16.06 1.37 16.16
N GLN A 17 -17.22 2.03 16.18
CA GLN A 17 -17.69 2.79 17.33
C GLN A 17 -18.03 1.89 18.53
N GLU A 18 -18.64 0.73 18.28
CA GLU A 18 -18.91 -0.30 19.28
C GLU A 18 -17.61 -0.80 19.92
N LEU A 19 -16.62 -1.17 19.11
CA LEU A 19 -15.31 -1.62 19.58
C LEU A 19 -14.66 -0.60 20.52
N MET A 20 -14.66 0.68 20.12
CA MET A 20 -14.09 1.74 20.96
C MET A 20 -14.89 1.95 22.25
N ARG A 21 -16.23 1.86 22.20
CA ARG A 21 -17.09 2.02 23.38
C ARG A 21 -16.91 0.88 24.38
N GLN A 22 -16.88 -0.37 23.92
CA GLN A 22 -16.62 -1.54 24.76
C GLN A 22 -15.21 -1.51 25.36
N ALA A 23 -14.21 -1.15 24.57
CA ALA A 23 -12.85 -1.01 25.11
C ALA A 23 -12.80 0.06 26.21
N ARG A 24 -13.47 1.20 26.04
CA ARG A 24 -13.58 2.25 27.08
C ARG A 24 -14.32 1.77 28.32
N SER A 25 -15.42 1.03 28.19
CA SER A 25 -16.14 0.46 29.36
C SER A 25 -15.30 -0.57 30.12
N LEU A 26 -14.38 -1.25 29.42
CA LEU A 26 -13.37 -2.13 30.01
C LEU A 26 -12.16 -1.38 30.59
N GLY A 27 -12.22 -0.06 30.73
CA GLY A 27 -11.18 0.77 31.35
C GLY A 27 -10.00 1.10 30.45
N TYR A 28 -10.11 0.92 29.13
CA TYR A 28 -9.07 1.38 28.20
C TYR A 28 -9.26 2.85 27.85
N ILE A 29 -8.16 3.59 27.78
CA ILE A 29 -8.07 4.85 27.05
C ILE A 29 -7.89 4.49 25.58
N VAL A 30 -8.82 4.94 24.73
CA VAL A 30 -8.90 4.51 23.32
C VAL A 30 -9.02 5.69 22.39
N GLU A 31 -8.14 5.74 21.40
CA GLU A 31 -8.15 6.70 20.32
C GLU A 31 -7.97 5.99 18.97
N GLY A 32 -8.70 6.47 17.95
CA GLY A 32 -8.58 5.97 16.58
C GLY A 32 -8.23 7.09 15.62
N ARG A 33 -7.34 6.82 14.65
CA ARG A 33 -7.06 7.72 13.52
C ARG A 33 -6.99 6.97 12.20
N VAL A 34 -7.30 7.67 11.09
CA VAL A 34 -6.99 7.19 9.74
C VAL A 34 -5.63 7.74 9.33
N LEU A 35 -4.66 6.86 9.12
CA LEU A 35 -3.29 7.22 8.76
C LEU A 35 -2.97 6.73 7.34
N ASN A 36 -2.05 7.40 6.65
CA ASN A 36 -1.58 7.01 5.33
C ASN A 36 -0.13 6.52 5.41
N SER A 37 0.13 5.29 4.93
CA SER A 37 1.47 4.71 5.01
C SER A 37 2.57 5.51 4.30
N ALA A 38 2.23 6.28 3.26
CA ALA A 38 3.20 7.12 2.56
C ALA A 38 3.83 8.18 3.48
N ASP A 39 3.08 8.65 4.49
CA ASP A 39 3.55 9.63 5.48
C ASP A 39 4.60 9.04 6.45
N TYR A 40 4.84 7.73 6.35
CA TYR A 40 5.78 6.96 7.17
C TYR A 40 6.85 6.25 6.33
N GLY A 41 7.14 6.75 5.12
CA GLY A 41 8.27 6.32 4.30
C GLY A 41 8.05 5.05 3.49
N VAL A 42 6.80 4.62 3.35
CA VAL A 42 6.40 3.52 2.47
C VAL A 42 6.12 4.09 1.09
N ALA A 43 6.61 3.45 0.03
CA ALA A 43 6.34 3.87 -1.35
C ALA A 43 4.92 3.51 -1.82
N GLN A 44 3.91 3.71 -0.98
CA GLN A 44 2.53 3.34 -1.24
C GLN A 44 1.56 4.28 -0.52
N VAL A 45 0.59 4.79 -1.27
CA VAL A 45 -0.59 5.45 -0.68
C VAL A 45 -1.58 4.36 -0.23
N ARG A 46 -1.59 4.08 1.07
CA ARG A 46 -2.49 3.11 1.70
C ARG A 46 -2.98 3.70 3.02
N LYS A 47 -4.24 4.12 3.01
CA LYS A 47 -4.93 4.62 4.20
C LYS A 47 -5.47 3.47 5.04
N ARG A 48 -5.30 3.55 6.35
CA ARG A 48 -5.79 2.56 7.32
C ARG A 48 -6.30 3.23 8.59
N THR A 49 -7.39 2.69 9.11
CA THR A 49 -7.87 2.96 10.46
C THR A 49 -6.95 2.24 11.43
N ILE A 50 -6.33 2.98 12.33
CA ILE A 50 -5.53 2.48 13.43
C ILE A 50 -6.24 2.89 14.72
N ILE A 51 -6.56 1.91 15.57
CA ILE A 51 -7.15 2.15 16.90
C ILE A 51 -6.16 1.67 17.94
N LEU A 52 -5.76 2.57 18.82
CA LEU A 52 -4.83 2.33 19.90
C LEU A 52 -5.61 2.34 21.22
N GLY A 53 -5.41 1.31 22.03
CA GLY A 53 -6.04 1.20 23.34
C GLY A 53 -5.04 0.81 24.42
N SER A 54 -5.03 1.54 25.53
CA SER A 54 -4.16 1.24 26.67
C SER A 54 -4.86 1.47 28.02
N ARG A 55 -4.51 0.66 29.04
CA ARG A 55 -4.97 0.84 30.43
C ARG A 55 -3.97 1.61 31.30
N ILE A 56 -2.76 1.83 30.78
CA ILE A 56 -1.62 2.33 31.56
C ILE A 56 -1.24 3.78 31.18
N GLY A 57 -1.82 4.33 30.11
CA GLY A 57 -1.55 5.69 29.65
C GLY A 57 -2.12 5.97 28.26
N ILE A 58 -2.01 7.23 27.81
CA ILE A 58 -2.39 7.65 26.46
C ILE A 58 -1.28 7.24 25.50
N VAL A 59 -1.63 6.52 24.43
CA VAL A 59 -0.69 6.25 23.33
C VAL A 59 -0.82 7.37 22.31
N LYS A 60 0.22 8.19 22.16
CA LYS A 60 0.26 9.21 21.10
C LYS A 60 0.38 8.51 19.75
N PHE A 61 -0.29 9.01 18.73
CA PHE A 61 -0.08 8.52 17.37
C PHE A 61 1.31 8.96 16.87
N PRO A 62 1.98 8.16 16.02
CA PRO A 62 3.24 8.56 15.44
C PRO A 62 3.05 9.76 14.53
N GLU A 63 3.88 10.78 14.71
CA GLU A 63 3.96 11.92 13.82
C GLU A 63 4.44 11.49 12.42
N SER A 64 3.96 12.18 11.39
CA SER A 64 4.39 11.93 10.02
C SER A 64 5.88 12.23 9.86
N THR A 65 6.60 11.36 9.16
CA THR A 65 8.02 11.54 8.84
C THR A 65 8.24 11.97 7.39
N HIS A 66 7.23 11.74 6.54
CA HIS A 66 7.25 12.06 5.13
C HIS A 66 6.00 12.88 4.73
N VAL A 67 6.09 13.61 3.61
CA VAL A 67 5.02 14.47 3.09
C VAL A 67 4.88 14.33 1.57
N ASP A 68 3.65 14.51 1.09
CA ASP A 68 3.38 14.71 -0.34
C ASP A 68 4.09 16.00 -0.79
N PRO A 69 5.09 15.94 -1.69
CA PRO A 69 5.81 17.13 -2.13
C PRO A 69 4.87 18.20 -2.71
N LYS A 70 3.71 17.79 -3.24
CA LYS A 70 2.71 18.70 -3.82
C LYS A 70 1.83 19.40 -2.79
N LYS A 71 1.88 18.97 -1.53
CA LYS A 71 1.08 19.51 -0.41
C LYS A 71 1.92 20.08 0.71
N ARG A 72 3.22 20.31 0.46
CA ARG A 72 4.13 20.84 1.45
C ARG A 72 3.73 22.25 1.88
N ASP A 73 3.80 22.49 3.17
CA ASP A 73 3.47 23.74 3.85
C ASP A 73 4.57 24.12 4.87
N LYS A 74 4.30 25.12 5.72
CA LYS A 74 5.26 25.60 6.72
C LYS A 74 5.55 24.54 7.79
N ASP A 75 4.55 23.77 8.19
CA ASP A 75 4.64 22.81 9.29
C ASP A 75 5.31 21.51 8.84
N SER A 76 5.24 21.19 7.55
CA SER A 76 5.88 20.03 6.93
C SER A 76 7.24 20.33 6.28
N LYS A 77 7.81 21.53 6.46
CA LYS A 77 9.04 21.96 5.76
C LYS A 77 10.25 21.05 6.00
N ASN A 78 10.34 20.42 7.17
CA ASN A 78 11.44 19.53 7.55
C ASN A 78 11.14 18.04 7.28
N LEU A 79 9.94 17.69 6.81
CA LEU A 79 9.59 16.31 6.49
C LEU A 79 10.25 15.87 5.18
N ILE A 80 10.53 14.58 5.05
CA ILE A 80 11.11 13.98 3.85
C ILE A 80 10.03 13.88 2.77
N ASP A 81 10.38 14.00 1.48
CA ASP A 81 9.40 13.74 0.42
C ASP A 81 8.94 12.27 0.46
N TRP A 82 7.69 12.01 0.11
CA TRP A 82 7.18 10.64 0.00
C TRP A 82 8.10 9.75 -0.84
N THR A 83 8.41 8.57 -0.29
CA THR A 83 9.14 7.52 -1.00
C THR A 83 8.39 7.13 -2.28
N THR A 84 9.14 6.94 -3.36
CA THR A 84 8.59 6.70 -4.69
C THR A 84 8.73 5.23 -5.12
N VAL A 85 8.03 4.85 -6.19
CA VAL A 85 8.23 3.54 -6.82
C VAL A 85 9.69 3.36 -7.24
N ARG A 86 10.34 4.42 -7.74
CA ARG A 86 11.75 4.39 -8.14
C ARG A 86 12.67 3.99 -6.98
N ASP A 87 12.45 4.55 -5.80
CA ASP A 87 13.25 4.23 -4.61
C ASP A 87 13.11 2.76 -4.18
N SER A 88 11.99 2.11 -4.52
CA SER A 88 11.68 0.74 -4.08
C SER A 88 12.11 -0.33 -5.07
N ILE A 89 11.99 -0.07 -6.38
CA ILE A 89 12.18 -1.10 -7.41
C ILE A 89 13.08 -0.66 -8.56
N GLY A 90 13.60 0.57 -8.55
CA GLY A 90 14.38 1.12 -9.66
C GLY A 90 15.74 0.43 -9.89
N ASP A 91 16.25 -0.30 -8.91
CA ASP A 91 17.46 -1.11 -8.97
C ASP A 91 17.22 -2.54 -9.51
N LEU A 92 15.95 -2.99 -9.58
CA LEU A 92 15.63 -4.33 -10.05
C LEU A 92 15.78 -4.45 -11.58
N PRO A 93 16.17 -5.63 -12.10
CA PRO A 93 16.17 -5.87 -13.53
C PRO A 93 14.81 -5.61 -14.16
N LEU A 94 14.80 -4.95 -15.32
CA LEU A 94 13.56 -4.58 -16.00
C LEU A 94 12.70 -5.80 -16.37
N GLN A 95 13.33 -6.95 -16.64
CA GLN A 95 12.65 -8.21 -16.90
C GLN A 95 12.76 -9.17 -15.71
N PRO A 96 11.72 -9.98 -15.42
CA PRO A 96 11.72 -10.90 -14.28
C PRO A 96 12.82 -11.93 -14.42
N THR A 97 13.66 -12.06 -13.39
CA THR A 97 14.74 -13.05 -13.34
C THR A 97 14.22 -14.45 -13.01
N ASN A 98 12.96 -14.58 -12.61
CA ASN A 98 12.31 -15.79 -12.12
C ASN A 98 12.98 -16.40 -10.87
N THR A 99 13.77 -15.60 -10.17
CA THR A 99 14.41 -15.93 -8.88
C THR A 99 13.94 -14.96 -7.81
N SER A 100 14.06 -15.34 -6.53
CA SER A 100 13.81 -14.44 -5.38
C SER A 100 12.48 -13.66 -5.44
N LEU A 101 11.40 -14.33 -5.86
CA LEU A 101 10.05 -13.75 -6.07
C LEU A 101 9.95 -12.69 -7.17
N HIS A 102 11.01 -12.44 -7.93
CA HIS A 102 10.99 -11.62 -9.14
C HIS A 102 10.41 -12.44 -10.31
N LEU A 103 9.14 -12.81 -10.14
CA LEU A 103 8.41 -13.78 -10.97
C LEU A 103 7.52 -13.05 -11.98
N GLY A 104 7.74 -13.33 -13.26
CA GLY A 104 6.85 -12.88 -14.33
C GLY A 104 5.55 -13.67 -14.39
N ARG A 105 4.55 -13.10 -15.06
CA ARG A 105 3.40 -13.87 -15.58
C ARG A 105 3.69 -14.33 -17.00
N ASN A 106 2.90 -15.31 -17.45
CA ASN A 106 2.80 -15.70 -18.86
C ASN A 106 1.52 -15.08 -19.44
N PRO A 107 1.56 -13.82 -19.92
CA PRO A 107 0.39 -13.20 -20.53
C PRO A 107 0.04 -13.82 -21.88
N THR A 108 -1.23 -13.75 -22.26
CA THR A 108 -1.65 -14.09 -23.63
C THR A 108 -1.12 -13.03 -24.62
N PRO A 109 -1.04 -13.34 -25.92
CA PRO A 109 -0.66 -12.35 -26.94
C PRO A 109 -1.52 -11.07 -26.87
N MET A 110 -2.82 -11.22 -26.64
CA MET A 110 -3.73 -10.10 -26.47
C MET A 110 -3.42 -9.26 -25.22
N SER A 111 -3.08 -9.88 -24.07
CA SER A 111 -2.68 -9.14 -22.88
C SER A 111 -1.33 -8.43 -23.08
N GLN A 112 -0.38 -9.09 -23.74
CA GLN A 112 0.90 -8.47 -24.12
C GLN A 112 0.66 -7.21 -24.96
N GLU A 113 -0.23 -7.30 -25.94
CA GLU A 113 -0.58 -6.17 -26.81
C GLU A 113 -1.23 -5.04 -26.04
N ARG A 114 -2.17 -5.36 -25.13
CA ARG A 114 -2.74 -4.36 -24.22
C ARG A 114 -1.66 -3.62 -23.43
N TYR A 115 -0.67 -4.32 -22.89
CA TYR A 115 0.40 -3.69 -22.11
C TYR A 115 1.27 -2.74 -22.93
N ARG A 116 1.47 -3.03 -24.23
CA ARG A 116 2.23 -2.15 -25.15
C ARG A 116 1.51 -0.83 -25.43
N HIS A 117 0.18 -0.85 -25.50
CA HIS A 117 -0.63 0.34 -25.74
C HIS A 117 -0.74 1.30 -24.56
N ILE A 118 -0.36 0.88 -23.35
CA ILE A 118 -0.40 1.77 -22.19
C ILE A 118 0.91 2.58 -22.15
N PRO A 119 0.90 3.92 -22.30
CA PRO A 119 2.08 4.75 -22.12
C PRO A 119 2.41 4.93 -20.63
N PRO A 120 3.62 5.40 -20.26
CA PRO A 120 3.95 5.77 -18.88
C PRO A 120 2.88 6.66 -18.24
N GLY A 121 2.47 6.35 -17.00
CA GLY A 121 1.35 7.02 -16.31
C GLY A 121 -0.05 6.72 -16.87
N GLY A 122 -0.15 6.14 -18.06
CA GLY A 122 -1.39 5.76 -18.74
C GLY A 122 -2.17 4.65 -18.04
N ASN A 123 -3.33 4.33 -18.60
CA ASN A 123 -4.31 3.36 -18.10
C ASN A 123 -5.24 2.87 -19.23
N ARG A 124 -6.29 2.11 -18.90
CA ARG A 124 -7.23 1.50 -19.85
C ARG A 124 -7.76 2.41 -20.95
N TRP A 125 -7.83 3.73 -20.74
CA TRP A 125 -8.35 4.67 -21.73
C TRP A 125 -7.43 4.82 -22.95
N HIS A 126 -6.20 4.31 -22.87
CA HIS A 126 -5.25 4.24 -23.97
C HIS A 126 -5.35 2.95 -24.78
N LEU A 127 -6.22 2.01 -24.37
CA LEU A 127 -6.45 0.79 -25.12
C LEU A 127 -7.31 1.09 -26.36
N PRO A 128 -6.93 0.60 -27.56
CA PRO A 128 -7.80 0.67 -28.72
C PRO A 128 -9.06 -0.18 -28.49
N LEU A 129 -10.17 0.22 -29.12
CA LEU A 129 -11.50 -0.39 -28.91
C LEU A 129 -11.52 -1.91 -29.11
N HIS A 130 -10.73 -2.43 -30.06
CA HIS A 130 -10.67 -3.87 -30.34
C HIS A 130 -9.94 -4.68 -29.24
N LEU A 131 -9.08 -4.04 -28.44
CA LEU A 131 -8.42 -4.66 -27.30
C LEU A 131 -9.19 -4.49 -25.99
N MET A 132 -10.14 -3.54 -25.93
CA MET A 132 -10.90 -3.27 -24.72
C MET A 132 -12.01 -4.33 -24.51
N PRO A 133 -12.09 -4.97 -23.32
CA PRO A 133 -13.19 -5.85 -22.97
C PRO A 133 -14.57 -5.19 -23.11
N GLU A 134 -15.58 -5.97 -23.52
CA GLU A 134 -16.94 -5.49 -23.79
C GLU A 134 -17.60 -4.80 -22.58
N CYS A 135 -17.34 -5.33 -21.38
CA CYS A 135 -17.82 -4.75 -20.13
C CYS A 135 -17.24 -3.35 -19.83
N TRP A 136 -16.16 -2.95 -20.51
CA TRP A 136 -15.51 -1.65 -20.34
C TRP A 136 -15.82 -0.66 -21.45
N LYS A 137 -16.19 -1.14 -22.64
CA LYS A 137 -16.73 -0.30 -23.72
C LYS A 137 -17.97 0.48 -23.27
N ARG A 138 -18.82 -0.17 -22.48
CA ARG A 138 -20.04 0.43 -21.93
C ARG A 138 -19.81 1.30 -20.69
N LYS A 139 -18.62 1.25 -20.07
CA LYS A 139 -18.30 2.06 -18.88
C LYS A 139 -17.66 3.38 -19.29
N THR A 140 -18.48 4.43 -19.30
CA THR A 140 -18.08 5.81 -19.64
C THR A 140 -17.42 6.57 -18.48
N LYS A 141 -17.55 6.09 -17.23
CA LYS A 141 -16.92 6.70 -16.04
C LYS A 141 -16.22 5.65 -15.17
N GLY A 142 -15.22 6.11 -14.42
CA GLY A 142 -14.44 5.28 -13.50
C GLY A 142 -13.47 4.30 -14.17
N GLY A 143 -12.77 3.51 -13.35
CA GLY A 143 -11.78 2.54 -13.81
C GLY A 143 -10.50 3.16 -14.36
N THR A 144 -10.15 4.37 -13.90
CA THR A 144 -8.91 5.09 -14.24
C THR A 144 -7.65 4.38 -13.75
N ASP A 145 -7.78 3.43 -12.84
CA ASP A 145 -6.67 2.62 -12.37
C ASP A 145 -6.48 1.35 -13.20
N LEU A 146 -7.51 0.87 -13.91
CA LEU A 146 -7.42 -0.40 -14.64
C LEU A 146 -6.39 -0.30 -15.76
N PHE A 147 -5.59 -1.34 -15.92
CA PHE A 147 -4.43 -1.37 -16.83
C PHE A 147 -3.47 -0.20 -16.60
N GLY A 148 -3.49 0.43 -15.42
CA GLY A 148 -2.64 1.57 -15.13
C GLY A 148 -1.18 1.17 -15.00
N ARG A 149 -0.27 2.00 -15.52
CA ARG A 149 1.15 1.95 -15.15
C ARG A 149 1.41 2.68 -13.86
N LEU A 150 2.25 2.09 -13.02
CA LEU A 150 2.88 2.83 -11.94
C LEU A 150 3.69 3.99 -12.50
N GLN A 151 3.90 5.01 -11.69
CA GLN A 151 4.72 6.17 -12.03
C GLN A 151 6.00 6.10 -11.19
N TRP A 152 7.14 6.34 -11.81
CA TRP A 152 8.43 6.20 -11.13
C TRP A 152 8.54 7.15 -9.94
N ASP A 153 8.17 8.40 -10.14
CA ASP A 153 8.40 9.50 -9.19
C ASP A 153 7.17 9.79 -8.30
N GLU A 154 6.29 8.79 -8.15
CA GLU A 154 5.14 8.83 -7.25
C GLU A 154 5.12 7.55 -6.39
N PRO A 155 4.50 7.57 -5.20
CA PRO A 155 4.19 6.35 -4.49
C PRO A 155 3.21 5.46 -5.27
N CYS A 156 3.29 4.16 -5.04
CA CYS A 156 2.39 3.17 -5.61
C CYS A 156 0.95 3.35 -5.09
N VAL A 157 -0.03 2.97 -5.90
CA VAL A 157 -1.40 2.74 -5.39
C VAL A 157 -1.40 1.55 -4.43
N THR A 158 -2.48 1.36 -3.66
CA THR A 158 -2.57 0.25 -2.72
C THR A 158 -2.29 -1.11 -3.41
N ILE A 159 -1.26 -1.82 -2.93
CA ILE A 159 -0.97 -3.20 -3.35
C ILE A 159 -2.06 -4.10 -2.76
N ARG A 160 -2.84 -4.75 -3.64
CA ARG A 160 -3.93 -5.66 -3.31
C ARG A 160 -3.52 -7.11 -3.55
N THR A 161 -4.31 -8.05 -3.05
CA THR A 161 -4.06 -9.51 -3.14
C THR A 161 -3.96 -10.06 -4.57
N GLU A 162 -4.43 -9.30 -5.57
CA GLU A 162 -4.32 -9.63 -7.00
C GLU A 162 -3.51 -8.57 -7.77
N PHE A 163 -2.50 -7.94 -7.15
CA PHE A 163 -1.67 -6.90 -7.80
C PHE A 163 -1.08 -7.36 -9.14
N PHE A 164 -0.80 -8.64 -9.31
CA PHE A 164 -0.27 -9.19 -10.56
C PHE A 164 -1.28 -9.18 -11.73
N LYS A 165 -2.52 -8.71 -11.53
CA LYS A 165 -3.58 -8.57 -12.55
C LYS A 165 -3.85 -7.09 -12.88
N PRO A 166 -3.34 -6.56 -14.01
CA PRO A 166 -3.61 -5.18 -14.45
C PRO A 166 -5.11 -4.89 -14.65
N GLU A 167 -5.92 -5.92 -14.90
CA GLU A 167 -7.38 -5.80 -15.01
C GLU A 167 -8.06 -5.37 -13.70
N LYS A 168 -7.33 -5.42 -12.58
CA LYS A 168 -7.84 -5.07 -11.26
C LYS A 168 -7.35 -3.71 -10.79
N GLY A 169 -6.32 -3.11 -11.40
CA GLY A 169 -5.79 -1.82 -10.97
C GLY A 169 -4.49 -1.41 -11.65
N ARG A 170 -3.86 -0.37 -11.09
CA ARG A 170 -2.65 0.25 -11.62
C ARG A 170 -1.42 -0.55 -11.18
N TYR A 171 -1.17 -1.64 -11.88
CA TYR A 171 -0.12 -2.60 -11.52
C TYR A 171 0.79 -2.99 -12.68
N LEU A 172 0.75 -2.26 -13.80
CA LEU A 172 1.81 -2.38 -14.80
C LEU A 172 3.08 -1.70 -14.30
N HIS A 173 4.21 -2.32 -14.57
CA HIS A 173 5.52 -1.75 -14.31
C HIS A 173 5.63 -0.37 -15.01
N PRO A 174 6.33 0.63 -14.42
CA PRO A 174 6.41 1.97 -15.00
C PRO A 174 6.89 1.98 -16.46
N GLU A 175 7.84 1.10 -16.79
CA GLU A 175 8.46 0.99 -18.12
C GLU A 175 8.16 -0.34 -18.84
N ALA A 176 8.55 -1.48 -18.26
CA ALA A 176 8.35 -2.80 -18.87
C ALA A 176 6.89 -3.12 -19.22
N HIS A 177 6.66 -3.83 -20.34
CA HIS A 177 5.33 -4.29 -20.78
C HIS A 177 4.86 -5.53 -20.00
N ARG A 178 4.81 -5.43 -18.66
CA ARG A 178 4.39 -6.50 -17.76
C ARG A 178 3.76 -5.92 -16.48
N PRO A 179 2.97 -6.72 -15.76
CA PRO A 179 2.62 -6.42 -14.38
C PRO A 179 3.86 -6.39 -13.48
N ILE A 180 3.73 -5.73 -12.33
CA ILE A 180 4.72 -5.88 -11.26
C ILE A 180 4.74 -7.32 -10.73
N THR A 181 5.91 -7.74 -10.29
CA THR A 181 6.20 -9.03 -9.69
C THR A 181 5.92 -9.03 -8.19
N HIS A 182 6.00 -10.22 -7.57
CA HIS A 182 5.89 -10.36 -6.13
C HIS A 182 7.01 -9.65 -5.38
N ARG A 183 8.26 -9.74 -5.86
CA ARG A 183 9.40 -9.01 -5.29
C ARG A 183 9.19 -7.50 -5.30
N GLU A 184 8.77 -6.95 -6.43
CA GLU A 184 8.49 -5.51 -6.57
C GLU A 184 7.36 -5.08 -5.61
N ALA A 185 6.27 -5.85 -5.55
CA ALA A 185 5.16 -5.57 -4.64
C ALA A 185 5.56 -5.68 -3.15
N ALA A 186 6.44 -6.63 -2.81
CA ALA A 186 6.97 -6.81 -1.45
C ALA A 186 7.87 -5.63 -1.04
N ARG A 187 8.78 -5.18 -1.92
CA ARG A 187 9.62 -4.00 -1.66
C ARG A 187 8.80 -2.72 -1.52
N ILE A 188 7.78 -2.53 -2.36
CA ILE A 188 6.83 -1.40 -2.22
C ILE A 188 6.11 -1.41 -0.86
N GLN A 189 5.81 -2.60 -0.31
CA GLN A 189 5.26 -2.77 1.04
C GLN A 189 6.32 -2.63 2.16
N GLY A 190 7.59 -2.46 1.81
CA GLY A 190 8.71 -2.31 2.74
C GLY A 190 9.26 -3.62 3.30
N PHE A 191 8.91 -4.78 2.73
CA PHE A 191 9.50 -6.04 3.15
C PHE A 191 10.99 -6.09 2.79
N PRO A 192 11.85 -6.59 3.71
CA PRO A 192 13.25 -6.80 3.40
C PRO A 192 13.41 -7.95 2.41
N ASP A 193 14.53 -7.96 1.69
CA ASP A 193 14.69 -8.88 0.57
C ASP A 193 14.81 -10.36 0.98
N ASP A 194 15.29 -10.58 2.19
CA ASP A 194 15.42 -11.87 2.86
C ASP A 194 14.13 -12.34 3.56
N PHE A 195 13.04 -11.56 3.54
CA PHE A 195 11.76 -11.99 4.09
C PHE A 195 11.24 -13.24 3.37
N ILE A 196 10.96 -14.29 4.14
CA ILE A 196 10.52 -15.58 3.63
C ILE A 196 8.99 -15.59 3.53
N PHE A 197 8.48 -15.64 2.31
CA PHE A 197 7.07 -15.93 2.03
C PHE A 197 6.88 -17.42 1.73
N THR A 198 5.77 -18.00 2.19
CA THR A 198 5.49 -19.43 2.03
C THR A 198 4.23 -19.68 1.20
N GLY A 199 4.16 -20.83 0.55
CA GLY A 199 3.00 -21.24 -0.26
C GLY A 199 3.10 -20.91 -1.75
N SER A 200 1.98 -21.09 -2.45
CA SER A 200 1.86 -20.84 -3.88
C SER A 200 1.99 -19.35 -4.22
N ARG A 201 2.25 -19.04 -5.50
CA ARG A 201 2.31 -17.65 -5.99
C ARG A 201 1.07 -16.84 -5.65
N ILE A 202 -0.11 -17.46 -5.61
CA ILE A 202 -1.37 -16.78 -5.28
C ILE A 202 -1.45 -16.51 -3.77
N GLU A 203 -1.03 -17.46 -2.95
CA GLU A 203 -1.00 -17.29 -1.49
C GLU A 203 0.02 -16.24 -1.06
N ILE A 204 1.21 -16.22 -1.66
CA ILE A 204 2.22 -15.18 -1.43
C ILE A 204 1.67 -13.81 -1.82
N ALA A 205 0.97 -13.69 -2.96
CA ALA A 205 0.36 -12.43 -3.35
C ALA A 205 -0.70 -11.95 -2.34
N LYS A 206 -1.47 -12.89 -1.76
CA LYS A 206 -2.42 -12.58 -0.67
C LYS A 206 -1.70 -12.10 0.58
N GLN A 207 -0.60 -12.74 0.98
CA GLN A 207 0.21 -12.32 2.13
C GLN A 207 0.72 -10.88 1.94
N ILE A 208 1.34 -10.58 0.79
CA ILE A 208 1.84 -9.24 0.47
C ILE A 208 0.72 -8.19 0.43
N GLY A 209 -0.42 -8.52 -0.20
CA GLY A 209 -1.54 -7.58 -0.36
C GLY A 209 -2.29 -7.27 0.94
N ASN A 210 -2.42 -8.26 1.82
CA ASN A 210 -3.11 -8.13 3.10
C ASN A 210 -2.23 -7.52 4.19
N ALA A 211 -0.90 -7.64 4.08
CA ALA A 211 0.02 -7.09 5.06
C ALA A 211 -0.20 -5.60 5.34
N VAL A 212 0.13 -5.21 6.57
CA VAL A 212 0.40 -3.82 6.93
C VAL A 212 1.83 -3.51 6.46
N PRO A 213 2.06 -2.39 5.75
CA PRO A 213 3.41 -2.04 5.31
C PRO A 213 4.40 -1.96 6.47
N VAL A 214 5.62 -2.46 6.28
CA VAL A 214 6.58 -2.71 7.37
C VAL A 214 6.94 -1.43 8.13
N LYS A 215 7.39 -0.38 7.43
CA LYS A 215 7.75 0.91 8.06
C LYS A 215 6.56 1.59 8.74
N PHE A 216 5.35 1.37 8.23
CA PHE A 216 4.14 1.91 8.85
C PHE A 216 3.79 1.18 10.16
N ALA A 217 3.90 -0.16 10.17
CA ALA A 217 3.76 -0.94 11.40
C ALA A 217 4.86 -0.60 12.42
N GLU A 218 6.10 -0.40 11.97
CA GLU A 218 7.21 0.02 12.82
C GLU A 218 6.95 1.38 13.49
N ALA A 219 6.44 2.37 12.76
CA ALA A 219 6.10 3.68 13.33
C ALA A 219 5.04 3.57 14.44
N ILE A 220 4.00 2.74 14.23
CA ILE A 220 2.97 2.48 15.25
C ILE A 220 3.57 1.76 16.47
N ALA A 221 4.43 0.76 16.24
CA ALA A 221 5.08 0.01 17.30
C ALA A 221 6.01 0.89 18.15
N LYS A 222 6.74 1.83 17.53
CA LYS A 222 7.57 2.82 18.23
C LYS A 222 6.75 3.72 19.14
N ALA A 223 5.63 4.25 18.65
CA ALA A 223 4.74 5.08 19.46
C ALA A 223 4.15 4.32 20.67
N VAL A 224 3.82 3.03 20.46
CA VAL A 224 3.42 2.12 21.54
C VAL A 224 4.55 1.89 22.55
N LEU A 225 5.77 1.67 22.07
CA LEU A 225 6.94 1.41 22.90
C LEU A 225 7.32 2.63 23.75
N GLU A 226 7.27 3.84 23.18
CA GLU A 226 7.51 5.10 23.89
C GLU A 226 6.55 5.27 25.06
N MET A 227 5.25 5.07 24.85
CA MET A 227 4.25 5.12 25.92
C MET A 227 4.54 4.09 27.02
N PHE A 228 4.97 2.88 26.65
CA PHE A 228 5.32 1.85 27.61
C PHE A 228 6.53 2.25 28.47
N TYR A 229 7.58 2.83 27.88
CA TYR A 229 8.73 3.34 28.63
C TYR A 229 8.37 4.53 29.53
N GLU A 230 7.54 5.45 29.07
CA GLU A 230 7.03 6.55 29.90
C GLU A 230 6.24 6.05 31.12
N TRP A 231 5.58 4.90 31.01
CA TRP A 231 4.87 4.27 32.13
C TRP A 231 5.82 3.57 33.10
N CYS A 232 6.80 2.80 32.61
CA CYS A 232 7.75 2.08 33.47
C CYS A 232 8.67 2.99 34.30
N ASN A 233 8.92 4.21 33.83
CA ASN A 233 9.79 5.19 34.50
C ASN A 233 9.04 6.12 35.47
N LYS A 234 7.76 5.87 35.73
CA LYS A 234 6.94 6.55 36.75
C LYS A 234 6.82 5.69 37.99
#